data_AF-A0A950G8H6-F1
#
_entry.id   AF-A0A950G8H6-F1
#
_cell.length_a   1.000
_cell.length_b   1.000
_cell.length_c   1.000
_cell.angle_alpha   90.00
_cell.angle_beta   90.00
_cell.angle_gamma   90.00
#
_symmetry.space_group_name_H-M   'P 1'
#
loop_
_entity.id
_entity.type
_entity.pdbx_description
1 polymer ?
#
loop_
_entity_poly.entity_id
_entity_poly.type
_entity_poly.pdbx_seq_one_letter_code
_entity_poly.pdbx_strand_id
1 'polypeptide(L)' 'MSEHAQGLLPGYAFTRRPVKRVFSEHYERIVDAIAAERRIKGWSRAKKEAYMRGDFSTIEALAKRGPK' A
#
# COMPACT_ATOMS: atom_id res chain seq x y z
N MET A 1 13.31 -1.10 -15.17
CA MET A 1 12.95 -2.22 -14.26
C MET A 1 13.49 -1.86 -12.88
N SER A 2 12.71 -2.02 -11.81
CA SER A 2 13.17 -1.62 -10.46
C SER A 2 14.22 -2.59 -9.92
N GLU A 3 15.18 -2.07 -9.15
CA GLU A 3 16.28 -2.84 -8.55
C GLU A 3 15.77 -4.05 -7.73
N HIS A 4 14.61 -3.91 -7.09
CA HIS A 4 13.94 -5.00 -6.38
C HIS A 4 13.45 -6.15 -7.27
N ALA A 5 13.03 -5.87 -8.51
CA ALA A 5 12.57 -6.90 -9.44
C ALA A 5 13.74 -7.71 -10.01
N GLN A 6 14.86 -7.02 -10.27
CA GLN A 6 16.12 -7.65 -10.67
C GLN A 6 16.79 -8.36 -9.48
N GLY A 7 16.49 -7.91 -8.26
CA GLY A 7 17.07 -8.37 -7.00
C GLY A 7 18.59 -8.28 -7.00
N LEU A 8 19.06 -7.11 -7.44
CA LEU A 8 20.46 -6.70 -7.37
C LEU A 8 20.94 -6.58 -5.90
N LEU A 9 19.99 -6.42 -4.97
CA LEU A 9 20.25 -6.31 -3.53
C LEU A 9 19.49 -7.39 -2.74
N PRO A 10 20.15 -8.10 -1.82
CA PRO A 10 19.48 -8.99 -0.87
C PRO A 10 18.63 -8.16 0.10
N GLY A 11 17.43 -8.64 0.43
CA GLY A 11 16.49 -7.94 1.30
C GLY A 11 15.07 -8.50 1.26
N TYR A 12 14.12 -7.77 1.84
CA TYR A 12 12.72 -8.21 2.01
C TYR A 12 12.03 -8.63 0.71
N ALA A 13 12.35 -7.98 -0.41
CA ALA A 13 11.81 -8.30 -1.73
C ALA A 13 12.58 -9.40 -2.47
N PHE A 14 13.83 -9.72 -2.08
CA PHE A 14 14.72 -10.64 -2.80
C PHE A 14 14.15 -12.07 -2.86
N THR A 15 13.58 -12.58 -1.77
CA THR A 15 12.96 -13.92 -1.73
C THR A 15 11.54 -13.94 -2.29
N ARG A 16 10.94 -12.78 -2.60
CA ARG A 16 9.55 -12.63 -3.04
C ARG A 16 9.43 -12.13 -4.48
N ARG A 17 10.51 -12.21 -5.25
CA ARG A 17 10.53 -11.87 -6.68
C ARG A 17 9.75 -12.92 -7.48
N PRO A 18 9.03 -12.51 -8.55
CA PRO A 18 8.89 -11.14 -9.03
C PRO A 18 7.86 -10.33 -8.23
N VAL A 19 8.23 -9.11 -7.83
CA VAL A 19 7.30 -8.17 -7.19
C VAL A 19 6.73 -7.19 -8.22
N LYS A 20 5.41 -6.98 -8.21
CA LYS A 20 4.73 -5.99 -9.07
C LYS A 20 4.34 -4.76 -8.26
N ARG A 21 4.66 -3.57 -8.76
CA ARG A 21 4.16 -2.30 -8.22
C ARG A 21 2.69 -2.17 -8.61
N VAL A 22 1.79 -2.43 -7.65
CA VAL A 22 0.34 -2.31 -7.85
C VAL A 22 -0.21 -0.92 -7.58
N PHE A 23 0.57 -0.07 -6.90
CA PHE A 23 0.17 1.27 -6.52
C PHE A 23 1.39 2.15 -6.28
N SER A 24 1.37 3.39 -6.77
CA SER A 24 1.99 4.50 -6.05
C SER A 24 1.39 5.82 -6.49
N GLU A 25 1.45 6.76 -5.55
CA GLU A 25 0.90 8.10 -5.65
C GLU A 25 2.08 9.09 -5.57
N HIS A 26 1.92 10.24 -6.20
CA HIS A 26 2.91 11.32 -6.15
C HIS A 26 2.36 12.46 -5.30
N TYR A 27 3.21 13.05 -4.46
CA TYR A 27 2.88 14.19 -3.63
C TYR A 27 3.92 15.27 -3.83
N GLU A 28 3.48 16.53 -3.91
CA GLU A 28 4.37 17.68 -4.08
C GLU A 28 5.18 17.96 -2.80
N ARG A 29 4.60 17.66 -1.64
CA ARG A 29 5.24 17.87 -0.34
C ARG A 29 5.47 16.56 0.37
N ILE A 30 6.66 16.42 0.96
CA ILE A 30 7.06 15.23 1.73
C ILE A 30 6.11 14.98 2.91
N VAL A 31 5.61 16.04 3.55
CA VAL A 31 4.67 15.93 4.68
C VAL A 31 3.36 15.22 4.30
N ASP A 32 2.87 15.44 3.08
CA ASP A 32 1.65 14.80 2.59
C ASP A 32 1.90 13.31 2.33
N ALA A 33 3.07 12.96 1.77
CA ALA A 33 3.48 11.57 1.57
C ALA A 33 3.61 10.82 2.90
N ILE A 34 4.21 11.45 3.92
CA ILE A 34 4.34 10.87 5.27
C ILE A 34 2.95 10.68 5.92
N ALA A 35 2.07 11.68 5.79
CA ALA A 35 0.71 11.59 6.33
C ALA A 35 -0.08 10.46 5.66
N ALA A 36 0.01 10.33 4.33
CA ALA A 36 -0.62 9.25 3.57
C ALA A 36 -0.07 7.88 3.97
N GLU A 37 1.26 7.73 4.07
CA GLU A 37 1.90 6.49 4.52
C GLU A 37 1.40 6.09 5.92
N ARG A 38 1.41 7.03 6.87
CA ARG A 38 0.93 6.80 8.23
C ARG A 38 -0.55 6.43 8.27
N ARG A 39 -1.37 7.03 7.40
CA ARG A 39 -2.81 6.72 7.30
C ARG A 39 -3.05 5.28 6.88
N ILE A 40 -2.33 4.78 5.87
CA ILE A 40 -2.51 3.41 5.35
C ILE A 40 -1.71 2.35 6.14
N LYS A 41 -0.77 2.78 6.99
CA LYS A 41 0.03 1.90 7.83
C LYS A 41 -0.88 1.13 8.79
N GLY A 42 -0.70 -0.19 8.88
CA GLY A 42 -1.54 -1.06 9.69
C GLY A 42 -2.92 -1.41 9.09
N TRP A 43 -3.29 -0.86 7.92
CA TRP A 43 -4.50 -1.30 7.24
C TRP A 43 -4.38 -2.75 6.79
N SER A 44 -5.51 -3.47 6.86
CA SER A 44 -5.64 -4.80 6.28
C SER A 44 -5.41 -4.73 4.77
N ARG A 45 -5.05 -5.87 4.17
CA ARG A 45 -4.85 -5.97 2.72
C ARG A 45 -6.08 -5.49 1.94
N ALA A 46 -7.28 -5.89 2.37
CA ALA A 46 -8.54 -5.51 1.72
C ALA A 46 -8.76 -3.99 1.68
N LYS A 47 -8.47 -3.26 2.77
CA LYS A 47 -8.58 -1.79 2.79
C LYS A 47 -7.57 -1.13 1.86
N LYS A 48 -6.34 -1.64 1.80
CA LYS A 48 -5.32 -1.13 0.88
C LYS A 48 -5.75 -1.35 -0.57
N GLU A 49 -6.26 -2.53 -0.91
CA GLU A 49 -6.77 -2.82 -2.25
C GLU A 49 -7.98 -1.94 -2.63
N ALA A 50 -8.90 -1.67 -1.69
CA ALA A 50 -10.00 -0.74 -1.91
C ALA A 50 -9.51 0.70 -2.15
N TYR A 51 -8.52 1.17 -1.37
CA TYR A 51 -7.88 2.47 -1.58
C TYR A 51 -7.21 2.58 -2.95
N MET A 52 -6.49 1.55 -3.38
CA MET A 52 -5.87 1.50 -4.71
C MET A 52 -6.89 1.57 -5.85
N ARG A 53 -8.12 1.08 -5.62
CA ARG A 53 -9.24 1.15 -6.59
C ARG A 53 -10.02 2.46 -6.55
N GLY A 54 -9.74 3.36 -5.59
CA GLY A 54 -10.55 4.55 -5.35
C GLY A 54 -11.93 4.25 -4.74
N ASP A 55 -12.13 3.04 -4.22
CA ASP A 55 -13.41 2.60 -3.66
C ASP A 55 -13.47 2.91 -2.15
N PHE A 56 -13.82 4.16 -1.86
CA PHE A 56 -13.93 4.65 -0.49
C PHE A 56 -15.10 4.03 0.28
N SER A 57 -16.18 3.66 -0.41
CA SER A 57 -17.34 2.98 0.19
C SER A 57 -16.94 1.64 0.80
N THR A 58 -16.11 0.86 0.09
CA THR A 58 -15.56 -0.40 0.62
C THR A 58 -14.61 -0.16 1.79
N ILE A 59 -13.81 0.91 1.79
CA ILE A 59 -12.95 1.25 2.93
C ILE A 59 -13.78 1.54 4.18
N GLU A 60 -14.85 2.33 4.04
CA GLU A 60 -15.76 2.67 5.13
C GLU A 60 -16.47 1.44 5.69
N ALA A 61 -16.96 0.55 4.81
CA ALA A 61 -17.56 -0.72 5.20
C ALA A 61 -16.57 -1.59 6.00
N LEU A 62 -15.32 -1.71 5.54
CA LEU A 62 -14.26 -2.45 6.24
C LEU A 62 -13.75 -1.74 7.51
N ALA A 63 -14.02 -0.44 7.68
CA ALA A 63 -13.69 0.32 8.87
C ALA A 63 -14.69 0.10 10.01
N LYS A 64 -15.95 -0.17 9.67
CA LYS A 64 -16.97 -0.60 10.62
C LYS A 64 -16.64 -2.02 11.09
N ARG A 65 -15.97 -2.14 12.24
CA ARG A 65 -15.89 -3.42 12.96
C ARG A 65 -17.32 -3.88 13.22
N GLY A 66 -17.69 -5.05 12.71
CA GLY A 66 -18.92 -5.72 13.12
C GLY A 66 -18.91 -5.95 14.64
N PRO A 67 -20.08 -5.96 15.31
CA PRO A 67 -20.15 -6.25 16.73
C PRO A 67 -19.51 -7.63 17.00
N LYS A 68 -18.80 -7.71 18.12
CA LYS A 68 -18.12 -8.93 18.58
C LYS A 68 -19.11 -9.97 19.07
#